data_AF-A0A101LJI1-F1
#
_entry.id   AF-A0A101LJI1-F1
#
_cell.length_a   1.000
_cell.length_b   1.000
_cell.length_c   1.000
_cell.angle_alpha   90.00
_cell.angle_beta   90.00
_cell.angle_gamma   90.00
#
_symmetry.space_group_name_H-M   'P 1'
#
loop_
_entity.id
_entity.type
_entity.pdbx_description
1 polymer ?
#
loop_
_entity_poly.entity_id
_entity_poly.type
_entity_poly.pdbx_seq_one_letter_code
_entity_poly.pdbx_strand_id
1 'polypeptide(L)'
;MSLWRRLVDGLLRERRARQEELARVEDPDLLKAEWRAQRQRLALWLASAALGAGLFGMIIGQLVYQRTHPDPWSAEARRPVILGVDSRQEAGRFELLITADRSLFYERYRPDGALSLRLPRARWDGGDRQGRIARAGGSFSWTVWQEGQDLQVLLVGVGGGLQATDRLVEEGEDWVLHVEVRLTP
;
A
#
# COMPACT_ATOMS: atom_id res chain seq x y z
N MET A 1 60.23 20.51 -69.43
CA MET A 1 59.18 20.95 -68.49
C MET A 1 59.78 20.99 -67.09
N SER A 2 60.00 22.17 -66.52
CA SER A 2 61.04 22.40 -65.51
C SER A 2 60.64 22.06 -64.07
N LEU A 3 61.55 21.37 -63.38
CA LEU A 3 61.54 21.03 -61.94
C LEU A 3 61.21 22.23 -61.02
N TRP A 4 61.53 23.44 -61.47
CA TRP A 4 61.27 24.69 -60.76
C TRP A 4 59.79 24.96 -60.48
N ARG A 5 58.87 24.59 -61.39
CA ARG A 5 57.43 24.80 -61.15
C ARG A 5 56.90 23.92 -60.01
N ARG A 6 57.35 22.67 -59.93
CA ARG A 6 56.91 21.74 -58.88
C ARG A 6 57.35 22.18 -57.48
N LEU A 7 58.53 22.79 -57.38
CA LEU A 7 59.07 23.28 -56.11
C LEU A 7 58.31 24.51 -55.61
N VAL A 8 57.97 25.43 -56.52
CA VAL A 8 57.14 26.61 -56.23
C VAL A 8 55.71 26.19 -55.84
N ASP A 9 55.13 25.23 -56.53
CA ASP A 9 53.78 24.72 -56.22
C ASP A 9 53.73 23.97 -54.87
N GLY A 10 54.84 23.37 -54.44
CA GLY A 10 54.97 22.75 -53.12
C GLY A 10 55.02 23.79 -52.00
N LEU A 11 55.87 24.81 -52.15
CA LEU A 11 56.02 25.88 -51.16
C LEU A 11 54.76 26.76 -51.02
N LEU A 12 54.03 26.98 -52.12
CA LEU A 12 52.75 27.69 -52.09
C LEU A 12 51.67 26.91 -51.35
N ARG A 13 51.69 25.57 -51.43
CA ARG A 13 50.74 24.71 -50.70
C ARG A 13 51.02 24.70 -49.20
N GLU A 14 52.29 24.61 -48.80
CA GLU A 14 52.67 24.68 -47.38
C GLU A 14 52.33 26.03 -46.75
N ARG A 15 52.48 27.13 -47.49
CA ARG A 15 52.08 28.46 -47.01
C ARG A 15 50.56 28.59 -46.86
N ARG A 16 49.77 28.04 -47.78
CA ARG A 16 48.29 28.06 -47.67
C ARG A 16 47.79 27.22 -46.49
N ALA A 17 48.33 26.02 -46.29
CA ALA A 17 47.95 25.16 -45.17
C ALA A 17 48.27 25.82 -43.82
N ARG A 18 49.44 26.47 -43.68
CA ARG A 18 49.78 27.23 -42.47
C ARG A 18 48.92 28.48 -42.29
N GLN A 19 48.53 29.15 -43.37
CA GLN A 19 47.60 30.28 -43.28
C GLN A 19 46.19 29.85 -42.88
N GLU A 20 45.72 28.66 -43.30
CA GLU A 20 44.42 28.11 -42.89
C GLU A 20 44.42 27.66 -41.42
N GLU A 21 45.51 27.08 -40.92
CA GLU A 21 45.66 26.77 -39.48
C GLU A 21 45.73 28.03 -38.61
N LEU A 22 46.41 29.08 -39.08
CA LEU A 22 46.46 30.36 -38.37
C LEU A 22 45.11 31.10 -38.41
N ALA A 23 44.39 31.06 -39.54
CA ALA A 23 43.04 31.61 -39.65
C ALA A 23 42.02 30.90 -38.73
N ARG A 24 42.20 29.61 -38.44
CA ARG A 24 41.40 28.88 -37.45
C ARG A 24 41.69 29.31 -36.00
N VAL A 25 42.90 29.77 -35.72
CA VAL A 25 43.35 30.20 -34.37
C VAL A 25 43.01 31.68 -34.10
N GLU A 26 42.85 32.51 -35.13
CA GLU A 26 42.73 33.96 -35.00
C GLU A 26 41.29 34.52 -35.09
N ASP A 27 40.27 33.67 -35.29
CA ASP A 27 38.88 34.10 -35.47
C ASP A 27 38.01 33.84 -34.20
N PRO A 28 37.93 34.81 -33.26
CA PRO A 28 37.27 34.61 -31.96
C PRO A 28 35.75 34.36 -32.07
N ASP A 29 35.14 34.69 -33.20
CA ASP A 29 33.69 34.58 -33.38
C ASP A 29 33.25 33.19 -33.85
N LEU A 30 34.11 32.45 -34.56
CA LEU A 30 33.88 31.04 -34.91
C LEU A 30 33.97 30.14 -33.66
N LEU A 31 34.98 30.36 -32.82
CA LEU A 31 35.12 29.68 -31.52
C LEU A 31 33.91 29.93 -30.61
N LYS A 32 33.40 31.18 -30.55
CA LYS A 32 32.18 31.51 -29.77
C LYS A 32 30.91 30.87 -30.35
N ALA A 33 30.84 30.66 -31.67
CA ALA A 33 29.69 30.03 -32.30
C ALA A 33 29.66 28.52 -32.01
N GLU A 34 30.80 27.85 -32.11
CA GLU A 34 30.94 26.43 -31.77
C GLU A 34 30.69 26.17 -30.27
N TRP A 35 31.21 27.02 -29.40
CA TRP A 35 30.99 26.91 -27.95
C TRP A 35 29.51 27.10 -27.57
N ARG A 36 28.77 27.97 -28.27
CA ARG A 36 27.33 28.16 -28.07
C ARG A 36 26.52 26.94 -28.50
N ALA A 37 26.82 26.36 -29.65
CA ALA A 37 26.12 25.17 -30.14
C ALA A 37 26.34 23.95 -29.23
N GLN A 38 27.55 23.76 -28.72
CA GLN A 38 27.89 22.66 -27.82
C GLN A 38 27.22 22.83 -26.44
N ARG A 39 27.15 24.07 -25.93
CA ARG A 39 26.54 24.40 -24.65
C ARG A 39 25.01 24.25 -24.65
N GLN A 40 24.34 24.51 -25.77
CA GLN A 40 22.89 24.28 -25.91
C GLN A 40 22.50 22.81 -25.80
N ARG A 41 23.27 21.90 -26.41
CA ARG A 41 23.02 20.46 -26.33
C ARG A 41 23.21 19.91 -24.91
N LEU A 42 24.25 20.38 -24.21
CA LEU A 42 24.48 20.07 -22.80
C LEU A 42 23.36 20.62 -21.90
N ALA A 43 22.90 21.85 -22.15
CA ALA A 43 21.82 22.45 -21.39
C ALA A 43 20.49 21.69 -21.57
N LEU A 44 20.17 21.26 -22.80
CA LEU A 44 18.98 20.45 -23.09
C LEU A 44 19.03 19.09 -22.38
N TRP A 45 20.21 18.45 -22.36
CA TRP A 45 20.42 17.20 -21.63
C TRP A 45 20.23 17.36 -20.13
N LEU A 46 20.85 18.39 -19.53
CA LEU A 46 20.72 18.67 -18.10
C LEU A 46 19.30 19.06 -17.71
N ALA A 47 18.63 19.87 -18.53
CA ALA A 47 17.23 20.24 -18.32
C ALA A 47 16.33 18.99 -18.32
N SER A 48 16.53 18.09 -19.29
CA SER A 48 15.76 16.84 -19.37
C SER A 48 16.01 15.91 -18.18
N ALA A 49 17.26 15.78 -17.75
CA ALA A 49 17.62 14.97 -16.58
C ALA A 49 17.02 15.54 -15.28
N ALA A 50 17.07 16.86 -15.09
CA ALA A 50 16.46 17.53 -13.94
C ALA A 50 14.94 17.36 -13.91
N LEU A 51 14.28 17.44 -15.08
CA LEU A 51 12.84 17.22 -15.21
C LEU A 51 12.46 15.78 -14.86
N GLY A 52 13.23 14.80 -15.35
CA GLY A 52 13.03 13.39 -15.02
C GLY A 52 13.21 13.10 -13.52
N ALA A 53 14.26 13.63 -12.91
CA ALA A 53 14.52 13.48 -11.47
C ALA A 53 13.40 14.11 -10.62
N GLY A 54 12.90 15.29 -11.01
CA GLY A 54 11.79 15.95 -10.32
C GLY A 54 10.49 15.15 -10.38
N LEU A 55 10.10 14.68 -11.58
CA LEU A 55 8.91 13.85 -11.75
C LEU A 55 9.02 12.53 -10.98
N PHE A 56 10.17 11.87 -11.03
CA PHE A 56 10.39 10.62 -10.31
C PHE A 56 10.36 10.81 -8.79
N GLY A 57 10.96 11.88 -8.28
CA GLY A 57 10.88 12.27 -6.88
C GLY A 57 9.45 12.55 -6.43
N MET A 58 8.64 13.19 -7.27
CA MET A 58 7.22 13.46 -6.98
C MET A 58 6.38 12.19 -6.93
N ILE A 59 6.60 11.24 -7.85
CA ILE A 59 5.91 9.94 -7.86
C ILE A 59 6.24 9.13 -6.60
N ILE A 60 7.52 9.06 -6.22
CA ILE A 60 7.95 8.36 -4.99
C ILE A 60 7.40 9.07 -3.75
N GLY A 61 7.47 10.40 -3.70
CA GLY A 61 6.94 11.19 -2.60
C GLY A 61 5.44 10.98 -2.40
N GLN A 62 4.67 10.94 -3.49
CA GLN A 62 3.23 10.67 -3.44
C GLN A 62 2.93 9.24 -2.94
N LEU A 63 3.71 8.24 -3.38
CA LEU A 63 3.53 6.85 -2.93
C LEU A 63 3.79 6.67 -1.43
N VAL A 64 4.80 7.36 -0.89
CA VAL A 64 5.12 7.35 0.55
C VAL A 64 4.08 8.12 1.36
N TYR A 65 3.61 9.26 0.84
CA TYR A 65 2.57 10.06 1.47
C TYR A 65 1.25 9.30 1.59
N GLN A 66 0.81 8.60 0.54
CA GLN A 66 -0.41 7.78 0.58
C GLN A 66 -0.34 6.61 1.56
N ARG A 67 0.86 6.03 1.78
CA ARG A 67 1.04 5.00 2.82
C ARG A 67 0.90 5.53 4.24
N THR A 68 1.29 6.77 4.46
CA THR A 68 1.30 7.39 5.80
C THR A 68 0.01 8.16 6.09
N HIS A 69 -0.68 8.62 5.05
CA HIS A 69 -1.96 9.32 5.11
C HIS A 69 -2.92 8.66 4.11
N PRO A 70 -3.54 7.52 4.48
CA PRO A 70 -4.55 6.90 3.63
C PRO A 70 -5.68 7.91 3.39
N ASP A 71 -6.08 8.03 2.12
CA ASP A 71 -7.16 8.93 1.69
C ASP A 71 -8.44 8.65 2.52
N PRO A 72 -9.03 9.67 3.18
CA PRO A 72 -10.23 9.50 4.00
C PRO A 72 -11.46 9.03 3.20
N TRP A 73 -11.42 9.14 1.87
CA TRP A 73 -12.46 8.62 0.97
C TRP A 73 -12.12 7.24 0.40
N SER A 74 -10.95 6.67 0.70
CA SER A 74 -10.60 5.31 0.30
C SER A 74 -11.47 4.27 1.01
N ALA A 75 -11.73 3.14 0.34
CA ALA A 75 -12.42 2.00 0.93
C ALA A 75 -11.67 1.40 2.14
N GLU A 76 -10.38 1.73 2.30
CA GLU A 76 -9.55 1.38 3.47
C GLU A 76 -9.95 2.20 4.71
N ALA A 77 -10.21 3.51 4.55
CA ALA A 77 -10.64 4.41 5.62
C ALA A 77 -12.09 4.16 6.07
N ARG A 78 -12.89 3.47 5.25
CA ARG A 78 -14.26 3.06 5.59
C ARG A 78 -14.38 1.70 6.26
N ARG A 79 -13.25 1.02 6.54
CA ARG A 79 -13.28 -0.29 7.19
C ARG A 79 -13.81 -0.16 8.62
N PRO A 80 -14.75 -1.02 9.05
CA PRO A 80 -15.17 -1.06 10.43
C PRO A 80 -13.99 -1.47 11.32
N VAL A 81 -13.76 -0.69 12.37
CA VAL A 81 -12.74 -0.94 13.37
C VAL A 81 -13.41 -1.59 14.58
N ILE A 82 -12.92 -2.77 14.95
CA ILE A 82 -13.38 -3.47 16.14
C ILE A 82 -12.73 -2.81 17.35
N LEU A 83 -13.58 -2.25 18.21
CA LEU A 83 -13.19 -1.54 19.42
C LEU A 83 -12.94 -2.50 20.59
N GLY A 84 -13.67 -3.60 20.63
CA GLY A 84 -13.59 -4.56 21.73
C GLY A 84 -14.21 -5.92 21.42
N VAL A 85 -13.71 -6.93 22.12
CA VAL A 85 -14.25 -8.29 22.14
C VAL A 85 -14.36 -8.73 23.59
N ASP A 86 -15.60 -8.79 24.08
CA ASP A 86 -15.92 -9.13 25.46
C ASP A 86 -16.75 -10.39 25.55
N SER A 87 -16.49 -11.21 26.56
CA SER A 87 -17.29 -12.39 26.84
C SER A 87 -17.99 -12.22 28.18
N ARG A 88 -19.31 -12.35 28.19
CA ARG A 88 -20.15 -12.33 29.39
C ARG A 88 -20.77 -13.70 29.59
N GLN A 89 -20.77 -14.14 30.84
CA GLN A 89 -21.47 -15.35 31.25
C GLN A 89 -22.50 -14.96 32.30
N GLU A 90 -23.77 -15.12 31.97
CA GLU A 90 -24.91 -14.91 32.86
C GLU A 90 -25.56 -16.26 33.16
N ALA A 91 -26.42 -16.32 34.18
CA ALA A 91 -27.05 -17.56 34.63
C ALA A 91 -27.83 -18.25 33.49
N GLY A 92 -27.20 -19.26 32.86
CA GLY A 92 -27.77 -20.04 31.75
C GLY A 92 -27.46 -19.54 30.33
N ARG A 93 -26.77 -18.41 30.16
CA ARG A 93 -26.39 -17.87 28.84
C ARG A 93 -24.93 -17.44 28.79
N PHE A 94 -24.26 -17.74 27.70
CA PHE A 94 -23.00 -17.12 27.33
C PHE A 94 -23.25 -16.13 26.21
N GLU A 95 -22.58 -14.98 26.26
CA GLU A 95 -22.68 -13.94 25.25
C GLU A 95 -21.29 -13.42 24.91
N LEU A 96 -20.96 -13.44 23.62
CA LEU A 96 -19.78 -12.83 23.06
C LEU A 96 -20.20 -11.53 22.37
N LEU A 97 -19.66 -10.42 22.83
CA LEU A 97 -19.92 -9.07 22.35
C LEU A 97 -18.73 -8.61 21.52
N ILE A 98 -18.99 -8.24 20.28
CA ILE A 98 -17.98 -7.68 19.37
C ILE A 98 -18.43 -6.26 19.03
N THR A 99 -17.73 -5.28 19.58
CA THR A 99 -18.07 -3.86 19.44
C THR A 99 -17.27 -3.25 18.30
N ALA A 100 -17.93 -2.47 17.45
CA ALA A 100 -17.33 -1.78 16.32
C ALA A 100 -17.72 -0.31 16.28
N ASP A 101 -16.85 0.52 15.72
CA ASP A 101 -17.04 1.97 15.56
C ASP A 101 -18.15 2.35 14.56
N ARG A 102 -18.61 1.39 13.76
CA ARG A 102 -19.63 1.58 12.72
C ARG A 102 -20.31 0.26 12.36
N SER A 103 -21.41 0.37 11.61
CA SER A 103 -22.13 -0.78 11.11
C SER A 103 -21.22 -1.71 10.29
N LEU A 104 -21.39 -3.00 10.51
CA LEU A 104 -20.58 -4.05 9.90
C LEU A 104 -21.47 -5.10 9.25
N PHE A 105 -20.99 -5.67 8.15
CA PHE A 105 -21.59 -6.85 7.53
C PHE A 105 -20.84 -8.09 8.00
N TYR A 106 -21.55 -9.21 8.13
CA TYR A 106 -20.93 -10.48 8.46
C TYR A 106 -21.59 -11.63 7.70
N GLU A 107 -20.76 -12.60 7.33
CA GLU A 107 -21.17 -13.85 6.70
C GLU A 107 -21.30 -14.92 7.79
N ARG A 108 -22.40 -15.66 7.75
CA ARG A 108 -22.69 -16.71 8.73
C ARG A 108 -22.56 -18.08 8.09
N TYR A 109 -21.79 -18.95 8.73
CA TYR A 109 -21.67 -20.36 8.39
C TYR A 109 -21.94 -21.24 9.63
N ARG A 110 -22.84 -22.22 9.50
CA ARG A 110 -23.24 -23.10 10.62
C ARG A 110 -23.03 -24.57 10.23
N PRO A 111 -21.80 -25.09 10.37
CA PRO A 111 -21.56 -26.51 10.29
C PRO A 111 -22.13 -27.21 11.53
N ASP A 112 -22.41 -28.51 11.45
CA ASP A 112 -23.00 -29.27 12.56
C ASP A 112 -22.16 -29.13 13.83
N GLY A 113 -22.77 -28.59 14.89
CA GLY A 113 -22.13 -28.40 16.19
C GLY A 113 -21.21 -27.18 16.30
N ALA A 114 -21.15 -26.30 15.29
CA ALA A 114 -20.33 -25.09 15.33
C ALA A 114 -21.01 -23.87 14.69
N LEU A 115 -20.51 -22.69 15.03
CA LEU A 115 -20.89 -21.41 14.43
C LEU A 115 -19.61 -20.71 14.00
N SER A 116 -19.51 -20.36 12.71
CA SER A 116 -18.45 -19.53 12.17
C SER A 116 -19.08 -18.25 11.63
N LEU A 117 -18.55 -17.11 12.06
CA LEU A 117 -18.88 -15.80 11.53
C LEU A 117 -17.61 -15.19 10.93
N ARG A 118 -17.73 -14.67 9.73
CA ARG A 118 -16.67 -13.93 9.06
C ARG A 118 -17.13 -12.49 8.91
N LEU A 119 -16.34 -11.55 9.41
CA LEU A 119 -16.59 -10.12 9.33
C LEU A 119 -15.62 -9.53 8.29
N PRO A 120 -16.06 -9.31 7.04
CA PRO A 120 -15.16 -8.93 5.96
C PRO A 120 -14.59 -7.54 6.18
N ARG A 121 -13.28 -7.38 5.96
CA ARG A 121 -12.57 -6.09 6.08
C ARG A 121 -12.69 -5.42 7.45
N ALA A 122 -13.06 -6.17 8.49
CA ALA A 122 -13.06 -5.67 9.85
C ALA A 122 -11.61 -5.65 10.38
N ARG A 123 -11.20 -4.50 10.91
CA ARG A 123 -9.86 -4.34 11.49
C ARG A 123 -9.92 -4.60 12.99
N TRP A 124 -9.12 -5.54 13.47
CA TRP A 124 -8.97 -5.81 14.90
C TRP A 124 -7.49 -5.85 15.29
N ASP A 125 -7.10 -4.95 16.20
CA ASP A 125 -5.72 -4.85 16.70
C ASP A 125 -5.53 -5.49 18.09
N GLY A 126 -6.60 -5.98 18.73
CA GLY A 126 -6.55 -6.55 20.08
C GLY A 126 -6.10 -8.02 20.17
N GLY A 127 -5.58 -8.56 19.07
CA GLY A 127 -4.99 -9.90 18.98
C GLY A 127 -6.00 -11.05 19.11
N ASP A 128 -5.50 -12.27 19.07
CA ASP A 128 -6.35 -13.46 19.15
C ASP A 128 -6.96 -13.61 20.55
N ARG A 129 -8.27 -13.78 20.58
CA ARG A 129 -9.05 -13.97 21.82
C ARG A 129 -9.71 -15.33 21.78
N GLN A 130 -9.65 -16.05 22.89
CA GLN A 130 -10.26 -17.37 22.97
C GLN A 130 -10.72 -17.70 24.38
N GLY A 131 -11.64 -18.64 24.49
CA GLY A 131 -12.10 -19.16 25.75
C GLY A 131 -12.84 -20.48 25.60
N ARG A 132 -13.07 -21.13 26.73
CA ARG A 132 -13.80 -22.39 26.81
C ARG A 132 -14.80 -22.32 27.95
N ILE A 133 -16.03 -22.73 27.65
CA ILE A 133 -17.14 -22.70 28.60
C ILE A 133 -17.69 -24.13 28.76
N ALA A 134 -17.79 -24.57 30.01
CA ALA A 134 -18.43 -25.82 30.38
C ALA A 134 -19.95 -25.62 30.50
N ARG A 135 -20.73 -26.62 30.09
CA ARG A 135 -22.20 -26.63 30.19
C ARG A 135 -22.73 -28.02 30.50
N ALA A 136 -24.00 -28.12 30.88
CA ALA A 136 -24.64 -29.42 31.06
C ALA A 136 -24.58 -30.21 29.74
N GLY A 137 -24.05 -31.43 29.78
CA GLY A 137 -23.92 -32.29 28.60
C GLY A 137 -22.77 -31.94 27.65
N GLY A 138 -21.84 -31.05 28.00
CA GLY A 138 -20.64 -30.84 27.18
C GLY A 138 -19.85 -29.57 27.48
N SER A 139 -19.12 -29.09 26.49
CA SER A 139 -18.43 -27.80 26.53
C SER A 139 -18.46 -27.15 25.16
N PHE A 140 -18.16 -25.87 25.05
CA PHE A 140 -17.81 -25.27 23.78
C PHE A 140 -16.61 -24.35 23.94
N SER A 141 -15.86 -24.20 22.87
CA SER A 141 -14.78 -23.22 22.75
C SER A 141 -15.22 -22.10 21.84
N TRP A 142 -14.71 -20.91 22.09
CA TRP A 142 -14.85 -19.77 21.20
C TRP A 142 -13.47 -19.19 20.91
N THR A 143 -13.28 -18.70 19.70
CA THR A 143 -12.04 -18.07 19.24
C THR A 143 -12.42 -16.92 18.32
N VAL A 144 -11.71 -15.80 18.46
CA VAL A 144 -11.81 -14.61 17.62
C VAL A 144 -10.39 -14.26 17.20
N TRP A 145 -10.12 -14.21 15.91
CA TRP A 145 -8.78 -13.95 15.37
C TRP A 145 -8.86 -13.22 14.04
N GLN A 146 -7.82 -12.47 13.71
CA GLN A 146 -7.72 -11.80 12.42
C GLN A 146 -7.16 -12.79 11.38
N GLU A 147 -7.89 -13.02 10.30
CA GLU A 147 -7.45 -13.82 9.15
C GLU A 147 -7.31 -12.91 7.92
N GLY A 148 -6.06 -12.50 7.62
CA GLY A 148 -5.81 -11.55 6.55
C GLY A 148 -6.50 -10.20 6.83
N GLN A 149 -7.49 -9.84 6.02
CA GLN A 149 -8.26 -8.60 6.19
C GLN A 149 -9.58 -8.81 6.94
N ASP A 150 -9.93 -10.04 7.28
CA ASP A 150 -11.24 -10.36 7.86
C ASP A 150 -11.08 -10.77 9.32
N LEU A 151 -12.07 -10.41 10.15
CA LEU A 151 -12.14 -10.93 11.50
C LEU A 151 -12.95 -12.23 11.49
N GLN A 152 -12.37 -13.30 12.00
CA GLN A 152 -13.02 -14.60 12.13
C GLN A 152 -13.46 -14.82 13.56
N VAL A 153 -14.67 -15.36 13.70
CA VAL A 153 -15.26 -15.76 14.97
C VAL A 153 -15.71 -17.20 14.81
N LEU A 154 -15.21 -18.08 15.67
CA LEU A 154 -15.54 -19.50 15.64
C LEU A 154 -15.98 -19.96 17.02
N LEU A 155 -17.13 -20.62 17.08
CA LEU A 155 -17.62 -21.32 18.25
C LEU A 155 -17.79 -22.79 17.89
N VAL A 156 -17.23 -23.69 18.70
CA VAL A 156 -17.27 -25.14 18.46
C VAL A 156 -17.78 -25.86 19.71
N GLY A 157 -18.89 -26.58 19.57
CA GLY A 157 -19.43 -27.44 20.61
C GLY A 157 -18.74 -28.80 20.64
N VAL A 158 -18.49 -29.31 21.85
CA VAL A 158 -17.94 -30.64 22.12
C VAL A 158 -18.87 -31.35 23.10
N GLY A 159 -19.34 -32.55 22.75
CA GLY A 159 -20.24 -33.37 23.58
C GLY A 159 -21.73 -33.09 23.38
N GLY A 160 -22.12 -32.19 22.47
CA GLY A 160 -23.52 -31.92 22.13
C GLY A 160 -23.67 -30.77 21.13
N GLY A 161 -24.86 -30.58 20.57
CA GLY A 161 -25.15 -29.53 19.58
C GLY A 161 -24.96 -28.11 20.14
N LEU A 162 -24.38 -27.21 19.35
CA LEU A 162 -24.22 -25.80 19.71
C LEU A 162 -25.41 -24.99 19.19
N GLN A 163 -26.27 -24.52 20.09
CA GLN A 163 -27.33 -23.58 19.75
C GLN A 163 -26.84 -22.16 20.01
N ALA A 164 -26.43 -21.50 18.94
CA ALA A 164 -25.94 -20.13 18.95
C ALA A 164 -26.81 -19.23 18.08
N THR A 165 -27.15 -18.06 18.63
CA THR A 165 -27.88 -16.97 17.96
C THR A 165 -27.01 -15.74 17.90
N ASP A 166 -27.22 -14.94 16.88
CA ASP A 166 -26.40 -13.78 16.53
C ASP A 166 -27.33 -12.65 16.10
N ARG A 167 -27.04 -11.44 16.58
CA ARG A 167 -27.74 -10.22 16.19
C ARG A 167 -26.78 -9.04 16.22
N LEU A 168 -26.93 -8.16 15.25
CA LEU A 168 -26.22 -6.88 15.23
C LEU A 168 -27.18 -5.80 15.73
N VAL A 169 -26.75 -5.03 16.73
CA VAL A 169 -27.53 -3.99 17.39
C VAL A 169 -26.71 -2.70 17.40
N GLU A 170 -27.38 -1.57 17.19
CA GLU A 170 -26.80 -0.24 17.37
C GLU A 170 -26.93 0.15 18.85
N GLU A 171 -25.80 0.40 19.52
CA GLU A 171 -25.74 0.78 20.93
C GLU A 171 -25.03 2.13 21.07
N GLY A 172 -25.81 3.22 21.02
CA GLY A 172 -25.28 4.58 21.11
C GLY A 172 -24.58 5.00 19.81
N GLU A 173 -23.27 5.27 19.87
CA GLU A 173 -22.45 5.57 18.68
C GLU A 173 -21.79 4.32 18.08
N ASP A 174 -21.87 3.19 18.80
CA ASP A 174 -21.20 1.94 18.43
C ASP A 174 -22.19 0.90 17.88
N TRP A 175 -21.65 -0.10 17.20
CA TRP A 175 -22.38 -1.26 16.71
C TRP A 175 -21.88 -2.52 17.40
N VAL A 176 -22.78 -3.27 18.00
CA VAL A 176 -22.45 -4.46 18.79
C VAL A 176 -23.04 -5.69 18.14
N LEU A 177 -22.18 -6.63 17.76
CA LEU A 177 -22.57 -7.97 17.36
C LEU A 177 -22.63 -8.86 18.61
N HIS A 178 -23.86 -9.21 18.99
CA HIS A 178 -24.13 -10.13 20.08
C HIS A 178 -24.16 -11.55 19.53
N VAL A 179 -23.31 -12.43 20.05
CA VAL A 179 -23.34 -13.87 19.77
C VAL A 179 -23.68 -14.59 21.06
N GLU A 180 -24.91 -15.07 21.15
CA GLU A 180 -25.47 -15.72 22.34
C GLU A 180 -25.48 -17.24 22.18
N VAL A 181 -25.08 -17.95 23.25
CA VAL A 181 -25.14 -19.41 23.36
C VAL A 181 -25.93 -19.78 24.60
N ARG A 182 -26.96 -20.63 24.45
CA ARG A 182 -27.68 -21.19 25.60
C ARG A 182 -26.84 -22.26 26.29
N LEU A 183 -26.68 -22.13 27.61
CA LEU A 183 -25.91 -23.06 28.45
C LEU A 183 -26.79 -24.14 29.09
N THR A 184 -28.09 -23.92 29.10
CA THR A 184 -29.10 -24.89 29.54
C THR A 184 -29.90 -25.40 28.34
N PRO A 185 -30.33 -26.68 28.35
CA PRO A 185 -31.25 -27.23 27.36
C PRO A 185 -32.62 -26.54 27.38
#